data_AF-A0A8R2C4W9-F1
#
_entry.id   AF-A0A8R2C4W9-F1
#
_cell.length_a   1.000
_cell.length_b   1.000
_cell.length_c   1.000
_cell.angle_alpha   90.00
_cell.angle_beta   90.00
_cell.angle_gamma   90.00
#
_symmetry.space_group_name_H-M   'P 1'
#
loop_
_entity.id
_entity.type
_entity.pdbx_description
1 polymer ?
#
loop_
_entity_poly.entity_id
_entity_poly.type
_entity_poly.pdbx_seq_one_letter_code
_entity_poly.pdbx_strand_id
1 'polypeptide(L)'
;MASELRTEKGSSNGLTDKAPWTDEQGIVMKVYQAVMLTLEIVTLYIKMVLTWFHAMYLLVVPPEPKSVNGEIILITGTGHGMGRETAMRFAKLGGVIVCVDINQKTNQETVDLIKEQKGKAYRFECDVTDSEAVKALAEKIRREVGDVTMLVNNAGIMPCKPLLQHGEGEIRAAFNVNVMAHLWLIQAFLPSMMERNHGHIVAMSSMAGVLGLRNLVPYCATKFAVRGLMEALHEELREDTRDFSGIKFTVICPYIVDTGLCKNPKIKFPSMMKILTPEEASDCIVDAVRRNYYEISIPTSLLYVNTFCRLLPRSVSSHLKDFLDSGLEAQ
;
A
#
# COMPACT_ATOMS: atom_id res chain seq x y z
N MET A 1 -12.02 -19.49 -88.77
CA MET A 1 -11.71 -20.71 -89.55
C MET A 1 -10.24 -21.04 -89.31
N ALA A 2 -9.94 -22.25 -88.83
CA ALA A 2 -8.64 -22.95 -88.81
C ALA A 2 -7.50 -22.27 -88.01
N SER A 3 -7.14 -22.78 -86.81
CA SER A 3 -6.12 -23.84 -86.56
C SER A 3 -4.69 -23.32 -86.80
N GLU A 4 -3.72 -23.47 -85.91
CA GLU A 4 -3.22 -24.73 -85.36
C GLU A 4 -2.42 -24.50 -84.05
N LEU A 5 -2.57 -25.45 -83.14
CA LEU A 5 -1.62 -25.72 -82.06
C LEU A 5 -0.41 -26.47 -82.64
N ARG A 6 0.81 -26.08 -82.27
CA ARG A 6 1.93 -27.01 -82.20
C ARG A 6 2.87 -26.66 -81.05
N THR A 7 2.88 -27.52 -80.06
CA THR A 7 3.81 -27.62 -78.94
C THR A 7 5.14 -28.19 -79.41
N GLU A 8 6.26 -27.62 -78.96
CA GLU A 8 7.51 -28.36 -78.79
C GLU A 8 8.33 -27.79 -77.62
N LYS A 9 8.75 -28.71 -76.74
CA LYS A 9 9.56 -28.49 -75.53
C LYS A 9 11.02 -28.30 -75.90
N GLY A 10 11.77 -27.49 -75.15
CA GLY A 10 13.24 -27.53 -75.23
C GLY A 10 14.00 -26.47 -74.42
N SER A 11 14.14 -26.71 -73.12
CA SER A 11 15.34 -26.52 -72.26
C SER A 11 16.29 -25.32 -72.41
N SER A 12 16.55 -24.72 -71.24
CA SER A 12 17.84 -24.25 -70.70
C SER A 12 18.19 -22.74 -70.72
N ASN A 13 18.14 -22.21 -69.49
CA ASN A 13 19.13 -21.39 -68.80
C ASN A 13 19.56 -20.01 -69.35
N GLY A 14 19.37 -19.00 -68.50
CA GLY A 14 20.03 -17.70 -68.55
C GLY A 14 19.36 -16.69 -67.61
N LEU A 15 19.40 -16.93 -66.29
CA LEU A 15 20.22 -16.14 -65.35
C LEU A 15 20.00 -14.62 -65.43
N THR A 16 19.04 -14.10 -64.66
CA THR A 16 19.18 -12.85 -63.88
C THR A 16 18.17 -12.82 -62.72
N ASP A 17 18.34 -13.68 -61.73
CA ASP A 17 17.74 -13.44 -60.40
C ASP A 17 18.79 -12.73 -59.53
N LYS A 18 18.61 -11.42 -59.37
CA LYS A 18 19.28 -10.65 -58.32
C LYS A 18 18.25 -10.00 -57.41
N ALA A 19 18.10 -10.58 -56.22
CA ALA A 19 17.86 -9.85 -54.98
C ALA A 19 18.50 -10.62 -53.81
N PRO A 20 19.75 -10.33 -53.43
CA PRO A 20 20.44 -11.01 -52.32
C PRO A 20 20.33 -10.18 -51.04
N TRP A 21 19.13 -10.11 -50.46
CA TRP A 21 18.94 -9.61 -49.10
C TRP A 21 17.72 -10.33 -48.52
N THR A 22 17.89 -11.34 -47.64
CA THR A 22 16.91 -11.78 -46.59
C THR A 22 17.15 -13.20 -46.03
N ASP A 23 18.30 -13.52 -45.41
CA ASP A 23 18.31 -14.64 -44.44
C ASP A 23 19.44 -14.54 -43.40
N GLU A 24 20.68 -14.28 -43.81
CA GLU A 24 21.83 -14.24 -42.88
C GLU A 24 21.71 -13.17 -41.80
N GLN A 25 21.29 -11.95 -42.15
CA GLN A 25 21.04 -10.89 -41.17
C GLN A 25 19.90 -11.25 -40.20
N GLY A 26 18.91 -12.03 -40.67
CA GLY A 26 17.82 -12.54 -39.85
C GLY A 26 18.28 -13.65 -38.90
N ILE A 27 19.17 -14.55 -39.34
CA ILE A 27 19.77 -15.60 -38.51
C ILE A 27 20.66 -14.98 -37.44
N VAL A 28 21.53 -14.04 -37.80
CA VAL A 28 22.39 -13.34 -36.84
C VAL A 28 21.56 -12.59 -35.79
N MET A 29 20.50 -11.89 -36.20
CA MET A 29 19.61 -11.19 -35.28
C MET A 29 18.87 -12.17 -34.35
N LYS A 30 18.40 -13.32 -34.85
CA LYS A 30 17.77 -14.38 -34.03
C LYS A 30 18.75 -14.97 -33.02
N VAL A 31 19.99 -15.26 -33.42
CA VAL A 31 21.04 -15.76 -32.52
C VAL A 31 21.35 -14.71 -31.45
N TYR A 32 21.49 -13.43 -31.82
CA TYR A 32 21.69 -12.33 -30.87
C TYR A 32 20.55 -12.24 -29.85
N GLN A 33 19.29 -12.24 -30.32
CA GLN A 33 18.11 -12.21 -29.45
C GLN A 33 18.06 -13.42 -28.50
N ALA A 34 18.38 -14.62 -28.99
CA ALA A 34 18.40 -15.84 -28.18
C ALA A 34 19.49 -15.79 -27.09
N VAL A 35 20.68 -15.28 -27.43
CA VAL A 35 21.77 -15.08 -26.47
C VAL A 35 21.36 -14.04 -25.42
N MET A 36 20.83 -12.89 -25.84
CA MET A 36 20.37 -11.84 -24.91
C MET A 36 19.28 -12.35 -23.96
N LEU A 37 18.27 -13.04 -24.48
CA LEU A 37 17.21 -13.64 -23.67
C LEU A 37 17.78 -14.66 -22.67
N THR A 38 18.75 -15.47 -23.10
CA THR A 38 19.41 -16.44 -22.21
C THR A 38 20.15 -15.73 -21.07
N LEU A 39 20.88 -14.65 -21.38
CA LEU A 39 21.58 -13.85 -20.36
C LEU A 39 20.60 -13.17 -19.39
N GLU A 40 19.47 -12.65 -19.89
CA GLU A 40 18.41 -12.08 -19.06
C GLU A 40 17.78 -13.12 -18.13
N ILE A 41 17.49 -14.32 -18.63
CA ILE A 41 16.96 -15.44 -17.84
C ILE A 41 17.97 -15.85 -16.74
N VAL A 42 19.26 -15.96 -17.08
CA VAL A 42 20.31 -16.28 -16.09
C VAL A 42 20.40 -15.19 -15.03
N THR A 43 20.35 -13.92 -15.43
CA THR A 43 20.38 -12.77 -14.51
C THR A 43 19.16 -12.78 -13.59
N LEU A 44 17.96 -13.03 -14.14
CA LEU A 44 16.73 -13.17 -13.36
C LEU A 44 16.85 -14.31 -12.35
N TYR A 45 17.34 -15.47 -12.76
CA TYR A 45 17.54 -16.62 -11.88
C TYR A 45 18.49 -16.29 -10.71
N ILE A 46 19.63 -15.67 -10.99
CA ILE A 46 20.59 -15.25 -9.94
C ILE A 46 19.92 -14.26 -8.98
N LYS A 47 19.22 -13.24 -9.49
CA LYS A 47 18.50 -12.26 -8.67
C LYS A 47 17.43 -12.91 -7.79
N MET A 48 16.68 -13.88 -8.33
CA MET A 48 15.66 -14.62 -7.57
C MET A 48 16.29 -15.42 -6.44
N VAL A 49 17.36 -16.16 -6.72
CA VAL A 49 18.07 -16.97 -5.71
C VAL A 49 18.64 -16.09 -4.59
N LEU A 50 19.33 -15.00 -4.94
CA LEU A 50 19.88 -14.05 -3.96
C LEU A 50 18.79 -13.39 -3.12
N THR A 51 17.69 -12.98 -3.76
CA THR A 51 16.52 -12.42 -3.05
C THR A 51 15.92 -13.44 -2.09
N TRP A 52 15.88 -14.72 -2.47
CA TRP A 52 15.35 -15.78 -1.61
C TRP A 52 16.21 -16.00 -0.37
N PHE A 53 17.54 -16.07 -0.53
CA PHE A 53 18.47 -16.14 0.60
C PHE A 53 18.38 -14.91 1.50
N HIS A 54 18.27 -13.71 0.91
CA HIS A 54 18.08 -12.48 1.67
C HIS A 54 16.75 -12.50 2.45
N ALA A 55 15.65 -12.94 1.83
CA ALA A 55 14.36 -13.08 2.51
C ALA A 55 14.44 -14.08 3.68
N MET A 56 15.11 -15.22 3.50
CA MET A 56 15.36 -16.19 4.59
C MET A 56 16.15 -15.58 5.74
N TYR A 57 17.16 -14.77 5.44
CA TYR A 57 17.92 -14.06 6.46
C TYR A 57 17.02 -13.07 7.22
N LEU A 58 16.17 -12.32 6.53
CA LEU A 58 15.24 -11.35 7.14
C LEU A 58 14.15 -11.99 7.99
N LEU A 59 13.85 -13.29 7.81
CA LEU A 59 12.96 -14.03 8.71
C LEU A 59 13.56 -14.21 10.12
N VAL A 60 14.89 -14.24 10.23
CA VAL A 60 15.61 -14.44 11.49
C VAL A 60 16.11 -13.10 12.05
N VAL A 61 16.58 -12.22 11.17
CA VAL A 61 17.14 -10.91 11.53
C VAL A 61 16.29 -9.80 10.92
N PRO A 62 15.39 -9.16 11.69
CA PRO A 62 14.54 -8.12 11.14
C PRO A 62 15.38 -6.88 10.75
N PRO A 63 14.99 -6.13 9.69
CA PRO A 63 15.71 -4.93 9.27
C PRO A 63 15.90 -3.94 10.41
N GLU A 64 17.05 -3.27 10.47
CA GLU A 64 17.29 -2.27 11.52
C GLU A 64 16.28 -1.11 11.42
N PRO A 65 15.72 -0.66 12.55
CA PRO A 65 14.73 0.41 12.54
C PRO A 65 15.39 1.76 12.31
N LYS A 66 15.04 2.43 11.20
CA LYS A 66 15.55 3.78 10.88
C LYS A 66 15.20 4.80 11.96
N SER A 67 16.04 5.83 12.08
CA SER A 67 15.74 7.00 12.92
C SER A 67 14.61 7.81 12.28
N VAL A 68 13.78 8.41 13.15
CA VAL A 68 12.72 9.36 12.76
C VAL A 68 12.92 10.72 13.43
N ASN A 69 14.07 10.90 14.10
CA ASN A 69 14.39 12.15 14.78
C ASN A 69 14.55 13.28 13.76
N GLY A 70 13.78 14.36 13.92
CA GLY A 70 13.77 15.50 13.01
C GLY A 70 12.93 15.32 11.75
N GLU A 71 12.37 14.13 11.50
CA GLU A 71 11.45 13.91 10.38
C GLU A 71 10.13 14.66 10.61
N ILE A 72 9.56 15.28 9.58
CA ILE A 72 8.27 15.95 9.64
C ILE A 72 7.19 14.95 9.24
N ILE A 73 6.42 14.49 10.23
CA ILE A 73 5.49 13.36 10.11
C ILE A 73 4.06 13.89 10.20
N LEU A 74 3.36 13.90 9.07
CA LEU A 74 1.94 14.23 9.00
C LEU A 74 1.11 12.98 9.28
N ILE A 75 0.21 13.05 10.25
CA ILE A 75 -0.70 11.96 10.59
C ILE A 75 -2.12 12.50 10.53
N THR A 76 -2.99 11.84 9.76
CA THR A 76 -4.41 12.19 9.69
C THR A 76 -5.24 11.38 10.69
N GLY A 77 -6.34 11.93 11.19
CA GLY A 77 -7.18 11.26 12.20
C GLY A 77 -6.51 11.20 13.57
N THR A 78 -5.75 12.24 13.94
CA THR A 78 -5.00 12.29 15.21
C THR A 78 -5.85 12.63 16.43
N GLY A 79 -7.14 12.92 16.25
CA GLY A 79 -8.04 13.26 17.34
C GLY A 79 -8.30 12.09 18.29
N HIS A 80 -8.12 10.83 17.88
CA HIS A 80 -8.37 9.68 18.74
C HIS A 80 -7.69 8.39 18.25
N GLY A 81 -7.83 7.31 19.02
CA GLY A 81 -7.47 5.94 18.63
C GLY A 81 -6.02 5.79 18.17
N MET A 82 -5.80 4.99 17.12
CA MET A 82 -4.47 4.72 16.57
C MET A 82 -3.75 5.97 16.07
N GLY A 83 -4.47 6.97 15.55
CA GLY A 83 -3.84 8.20 15.06
C GLY A 83 -3.15 8.98 16.18
N ARG A 84 -3.86 9.17 17.31
CA ARG A 84 -3.31 9.79 18.53
C ARG A 84 -2.12 9.00 19.06
N GLU A 85 -2.29 7.69 19.22
CA GLU A 85 -1.26 6.84 19.81
C GLU A 85 0.00 6.71 18.93
N THR A 86 -0.17 6.68 17.61
CA THR A 86 0.94 6.69 16.64
C THR A 86 1.67 8.03 16.66
N ALA A 87 0.95 9.15 16.73
CA ALA A 87 1.52 10.49 16.88
C ALA A 87 2.39 10.63 18.13
N MET A 88 1.89 10.16 19.27
CA MET A 88 2.64 10.19 20.53
C MET A 88 3.95 9.37 20.47
N ARG A 89 3.93 8.21 19.81
CA ARG A 89 5.12 7.36 19.68
C ARG A 89 6.17 7.94 18.76
N PHE A 90 5.78 8.47 17.60
CA PHE A 90 6.73 9.17 16.74
C PHE A 90 7.32 10.41 17.41
N ALA A 91 6.52 11.15 18.19
CA ALA A 91 7.01 12.30 18.95
C ALA A 91 8.08 11.91 19.99
N LYS A 92 7.85 10.80 20.72
CA LYS A 92 8.84 10.25 21.68
C LYS A 92 10.18 9.89 21.04
N LEU A 93 10.17 9.57 19.75
CA LEU A 93 11.37 9.24 18.97
C LEU A 93 12.01 10.47 18.30
N GLY A 94 11.54 11.68 18.62
CA GLY A 94 12.09 12.94 18.11
C GLY A 94 11.47 13.42 16.79
N GLY A 95 10.42 12.76 16.30
CA GLY A 95 9.66 13.22 15.13
C GLY A 95 8.96 14.56 15.38
N VAL A 96 8.88 15.40 14.35
CA VAL A 96 8.09 16.62 14.35
C VAL A 96 6.70 16.29 13.82
N ILE A 97 5.70 16.27 14.70
CA ILE A 97 4.38 15.75 14.35
C ILE A 97 3.46 16.85 13.83
N VAL A 98 2.85 16.60 12.68
CA VAL A 98 1.79 17.42 12.11
C VAL A 98 0.48 16.67 12.27
N CYS A 99 -0.30 17.05 13.29
CA CYS A 99 -1.55 16.42 13.67
C CYS A 99 -2.72 17.01 12.87
N VAL A 100 -3.33 16.22 11.98
CA VAL A 100 -4.45 16.63 11.12
C VAL A 100 -5.71 15.89 11.51
N ASP A 101 -6.77 16.62 11.84
CA ASP A 101 -8.09 16.04 12.14
C ASP A 101 -9.18 17.08 11.88
N ILE A 102 -10.41 16.64 11.63
CA ILE A 102 -11.57 17.52 11.51
C ILE A 102 -12.05 18.03 12.89
N ASN A 103 -11.83 17.27 13.95
CA ASN A 103 -12.21 17.65 15.30
C ASN A 103 -11.08 18.47 15.97
N GLN A 104 -11.24 19.79 15.99
CA GLN A 104 -10.24 20.69 16.56
C GLN A 104 -9.90 20.36 18.03
N LYS A 105 -10.90 20.03 18.85
CA LYS A 105 -10.75 19.84 20.29
C LYS A 105 -9.90 18.61 20.58
N THR A 106 -10.30 17.45 20.07
CA THR A 106 -9.60 16.20 20.35
C THR A 106 -8.24 16.15 19.66
N ASN A 107 -8.07 16.87 18.56
CA ASN A 107 -6.76 17.05 17.93
C ASN A 107 -5.82 17.95 18.76
N GLN A 108 -6.36 19.01 19.37
CA GLN A 108 -5.59 19.85 20.29
C GLN A 108 -5.14 19.08 21.53
N GLU A 109 -6.01 18.25 22.11
CA GLU A 109 -5.66 17.34 23.21
C GLU A 109 -4.44 16.46 22.85
N THR A 110 -4.39 15.89 21.64
CA THR A 110 -3.24 15.11 21.17
C THR A 110 -1.96 15.93 21.10
N VAL A 111 -2.04 17.18 20.60
CA VAL A 111 -0.87 18.08 20.53
C VAL A 111 -0.38 18.46 21.92
N ASP A 112 -1.29 18.71 22.86
CA ASP A 112 -0.96 19.06 24.24
C ASP A 112 -0.27 17.89 24.95
N LEU A 113 -0.79 16.67 24.81
CA LEU A 113 -0.16 15.45 25.33
C LEU A 113 1.27 15.24 24.80
N ILE A 114 1.50 15.53 23.51
CA ILE A 114 2.84 15.45 22.92
C ILE A 114 3.77 16.51 23.51
N LYS A 115 3.29 17.75 23.66
CA LYS A 115 4.07 18.87 24.21
C LYS A 115 4.39 18.69 25.69
N GLU A 116 3.48 18.13 26.48
CA GLU A 116 3.73 17.75 27.88
C GLU A 116 4.90 16.78 28.01
N GLN A 117 5.08 15.90 27.01
CA GLN A 117 6.21 14.97 26.91
C GLN A 117 7.43 15.58 26.20
N LYS A 118 7.47 16.91 26.04
CA LYS A 118 8.53 17.69 25.38
C LYS A 118 8.74 17.36 23.90
N GLY A 119 7.75 16.73 23.25
CA GLY A 119 7.74 16.50 21.81
C GLY A 119 7.37 17.76 21.02
N LYS A 120 7.62 17.73 19.71
CA LYS A 120 7.24 18.81 18.78
C LYS A 120 5.98 18.40 18.03
N ALA A 121 4.90 19.16 18.20
CA ALA A 121 3.65 18.92 17.50
C ALA A 121 2.93 20.20 17.09
N TYR A 122 2.32 20.15 15.91
CA TYR A 122 1.53 21.23 15.30
C TYR A 122 0.13 20.70 14.99
N ARG A 123 -0.89 21.52 15.22
CA ARG A 123 -2.28 21.17 14.96
C ARG A 123 -2.75 21.81 13.67
N PHE A 124 -3.37 21.02 12.80
CA PHE A 124 -4.13 21.53 11.67
C PHE A 124 -5.52 20.90 11.63
N GLU A 125 -6.50 21.73 11.28
CA GLU A 125 -7.84 21.27 10.99
C GLU A 125 -8.01 21.12 9.50
N CYS A 126 -8.52 19.97 9.06
CA CYS A 126 -8.83 19.73 7.66
C CYS A 126 -9.86 18.62 7.55
N ASP A 127 -10.91 18.86 6.75
CA ASP A 127 -11.67 17.77 6.16
C ASP A 127 -10.84 17.19 5.01
N VAL A 128 -10.33 15.97 5.19
CA VAL A 128 -9.48 15.31 4.20
C VAL A 128 -10.26 14.82 2.97
N THR A 129 -11.60 14.92 2.99
CA THR A 129 -12.44 14.59 1.83
C THR A 129 -12.54 15.72 0.81
N ASP A 130 -12.18 16.95 1.20
CA ASP A 130 -12.13 18.13 0.33
C ASP A 130 -10.72 18.30 -0.25
N SER A 131 -10.57 18.11 -1.56
CA SER A 131 -9.29 18.21 -2.24
C SER A 131 -8.69 19.63 -2.21
N GLU A 132 -9.51 20.68 -2.23
CA GLU A 132 -9.03 22.06 -2.18
C GLU A 132 -8.58 22.42 -0.76
N ALA A 133 -9.29 21.94 0.27
CA ALA A 133 -8.85 22.05 1.65
C ALA A 133 -7.50 21.35 1.88
N VAL A 134 -7.30 20.16 1.32
CA VAL A 134 -6.03 19.41 1.40
C VAL A 134 -4.88 20.14 0.70
N LYS A 135 -5.13 20.74 -0.47
CA LYS A 135 -4.11 21.57 -1.15
C LYS A 135 -3.72 22.79 -0.32
N ALA A 136 -4.72 23.51 0.22
CA ALA A 136 -4.47 24.65 1.08
C ALA A 136 -3.72 24.26 2.37
N LEU A 137 -4.05 23.09 2.93
CA LEU A 137 -3.37 22.50 4.08
C LEU A 137 -1.88 22.25 3.78
N ALA A 138 -1.55 21.65 2.63
CA ALA A 138 -0.17 21.35 2.26
C ALA A 138 0.69 22.62 2.17
N GLU A 139 0.18 23.67 1.52
CA GLU A 139 0.87 24.97 1.44
C GLU A 139 0.99 25.66 2.80
N LYS A 140 0.03 25.47 3.70
CA LYS A 140 0.10 26.00 5.06
C LYS A 140 1.17 25.27 5.87
N ILE A 141 1.21 23.93 5.83
CA ILE A 141 2.20 23.11 6.54
C ILE A 141 3.61 23.43 6.04
N ARG A 142 3.82 23.54 4.72
CA ARG A 142 5.12 23.88 4.15
C ARG A 142 5.66 25.20 4.69
N ARG A 143 4.79 26.21 4.85
CA ARG A 143 5.16 27.53 5.38
C ARG A 143 5.42 27.55 6.88
N GLU A 144 4.59 26.84 7.66
CA GLU A 144 4.63 26.90 9.13
C GLU A 144 5.58 25.88 9.77
N VAL A 145 5.82 24.75 9.12
CA VAL A 145 6.57 23.61 9.67
C VAL A 145 7.72 23.19 8.77
N GLY A 146 7.46 23.07 7.47
CA GLY A 146 8.42 22.62 6.46
C GLY A 146 7.89 21.46 5.60
N ASP A 147 8.77 20.85 4.80
CA ASP A 147 8.38 19.78 3.90
C ASP A 147 8.19 18.45 4.61
N VAL A 148 6.95 17.94 4.58
CA VAL A 148 6.56 16.64 5.14
C VAL A 148 7.43 15.55 4.53
N THR A 149 8.08 14.75 5.38
CA THR A 149 8.92 13.61 4.97
C THR A 149 8.24 12.28 5.20
N MET A 150 7.16 12.25 5.99
CA MET A 150 6.33 11.06 6.17
C MET A 150 4.85 11.44 6.22
N LEU A 151 4.06 10.79 5.37
CA LEU A 151 2.61 10.93 5.32
C LEU A 151 1.97 9.64 5.85
N VAL A 152 1.30 9.71 6.99
CA VAL A 152 0.53 8.61 7.58
C VAL A 152 -0.96 8.86 7.32
N ASN A 153 -1.47 8.22 6.27
CA ASN A 153 -2.89 8.22 5.93
C ASN A 153 -3.63 7.26 6.88
N ASN A 154 -4.15 7.81 7.99
CA ASN A 154 -4.80 7.05 9.06
C ASN A 154 -6.30 7.38 9.23
N ALA A 155 -6.75 8.59 8.86
CA ALA A 155 -8.16 8.98 8.95
C ALA A 155 -9.07 7.94 8.29
N GLY A 156 -10.15 7.54 8.98
CA GLY A 156 -11.03 6.51 8.47
C GLY A 156 -12.34 6.40 9.24
N ILE A 157 -13.35 5.86 8.56
CA ILE A 157 -14.64 5.50 9.15
C ILE A 157 -15.02 4.07 8.81
N MET A 158 -15.71 3.40 9.73
CA MET A 158 -16.09 1.99 9.62
C MET A 158 -17.56 1.79 9.99
N PRO A 159 -18.50 2.10 9.09
CA PRO A 159 -19.89 1.71 9.28
C PRO A 159 -19.99 0.17 9.28
N CYS A 160 -20.68 -0.40 10.26
CA CYS A 160 -20.75 -1.85 10.48
C CYS A 160 -22.21 -2.35 10.55
N LYS A 161 -22.73 -2.88 9.44
CA LYS A 161 -24.06 -3.47 9.33
C LYS A 161 -24.19 -4.29 8.03
N PRO A 162 -25.24 -5.09 7.85
CA PRO A 162 -25.46 -5.80 6.59
C PRO A 162 -25.55 -4.84 5.40
N LEU A 163 -25.07 -5.29 4.22
CA LEU A 163 -25.02 -4.46 3.00
C LEU A 163 -26.34 -3.74 2.70
N LEU A 164 -27.46 -4.48 2.81
CA LEU A 164 -28.80 -3.96 2.50
C LEU A 164 -29.31 -2.89 3.48
N GLN A 165 -28.61 -2.65 4.58
CA GLN A 165 -28.94 -1.63 5.58
C GLN A 165 -28.03 -0.39 5.49
N HIS A 166 -27.04 -0.40 4.59
CA HIS A 166 -26.23 0.78 4.31
C HIS A 166 -26.99 1.74 3.41
N GLY A 167 -27.04 3.01 3.82
CA GLY A 167 -27.53 4.09 2.97
C GLY A 167 -26.45 4.54 1.98
N GLU A 168 -26.85 5.09 0.84
CA GLU A 168 -25.92 5.59 -0.19
C GLU A 168 -24.91 6.60 0.39
N GLY A 169 -25.38 7.56 1.18
CA GLY A 169 -24.52 8.60 1.77
C GLY A 169 -23.42 8.03 2.67
N GLU A 170 -23.70 6.96 3.41
CA GLU A 170 -22.73 6.30 4.28
C GLU A 170 -21.69 5.51 3.47
N ILE A 171 -22.11 4.83 2.40
CA ILE A 171 -21.20 4.16 1.47
C ILE A 171 -20.27 5.19 0.82
N ARG A 172 -20.82 6.30 0.29
CA ARG A 172 -20.03 7.38 -0.31
C ARG A 172 -19.06 7.99 0.69
N ALA A 173 -19.52 8.28 1.91
CA ALA A 173 -18.66 8.80 2.98
C ALA A 173 -17.50 7.83 3.27
N ALA A 174 -17.75 6.52 3.32
CA ALA A 174 -16.71 5.54 3.55
C ALA A 174 -15.64 5.56 2.45
N PHE A 175 -16.03 5.66 1.17
CA PHE A 175 -15.07 5.80 0.07
C PHE A 175 -14.35 7.15 0.08
N ASN A 176 -15.05 8.24 0.36
CA ASN A 176 -14.47 9.58 0.40
C ASN A 176 -13.38 9.67 1.48
N VAL A 177 -13.68 9.23 2.71
CA VAL A 177 -12.72 9.29 3.82
C VAL A 177 -11.63 8.23 3.68
N ASN A 178 -11.99 6.97 3.40
CA ASN A 178 -11.01 5.88 3.45
C ASN A 178 -10.18 5.74 2.17
N VAL A 179 -10.61 6.30 1.03
CA VAL A 179 -9.94 6.11 -0.28
C VAL A 179 -9.61 7.45 -0.93
N MET A 180 -10.61 8.31 -1.18
CA MET A 180 -10.37 9.57 -1.91
C MET A 180 -9.40 10.49 -1.16
N ALA A 181 -9.54 10.57 0.17
CA ALA A 181 -8.61 11.31 1.01
C ALA A 181 -7.15 10.89 0.83
N HIS A 182 -6.87 9.58 0.68
CA HIS A 182 -5.51 9.10 0.44
C HIS A 182 -4.96 9.66 -0.88
N LEU A 183 -5.77 9.65 -1.95
CA LEU A 183 -5.36 10.20 -3.24
C LEU A 183 -5.05 11.70 -3.14
N TRP A 184 -5.91 12.48 -2.48
CA TRP A 184 -5.70 13.91 -2.31
C TRP A 184 -4.45 14.23 -1.50
N LEU A 185 -4.25 13.52 -0.39
CA LEU A 185 -3.08 13.70 0.47
C LEU A 185 -1.79 13.30 -0.26
N ILE A 186 -1.80 12.17 -0.97
CA ILE A 186 -0.64 11.74 -1.76
C ILE A 186 -0.33 12.76 -2.85
N GLN A 187 -1.32 13.21 -3.63
CA GLN A 187 -1.10 14.24 -4.66
C GLN A 187 -0.54 15.54 -4.09
N ALA A 188 -0.93 15.92 -2.87
CA ALA A 188 -0.49 17.16 -2.24
C ALA A 188 0.94 17.07 -1.66
N PHE A 189 1.34 15.92 -1.11
CA PHE A 189 2.61 15.79 -0.37
C PHE A 189 3.73 15.05 -1.13
N LEU A 190 3.37 14.10 -2.00
CA LEU A 190 4.35 13.30 -2.76
C LEU A 190 5.30 14.13 -3.65
N PRO A 191 4.87 15.20 -4.36
CA PRO A 191 5.77 15.97 -5.21
C PRO A 191 7.03 16.47 -4.47
N SER A 192 6.87 16.99 -3.25
CA SER A 192 8.01 17.44 -2.43
C SER A 192 8.93 16.31 -1.95
N MET A 193 8.41 15.09 -1.81
CA MET A 193 9.20 13.90 -1.50
C MET A 193 10.00 13.46 -2.73
N MET A 194 9.40 13.54 -3.92
CA MET A 194 10.03 13.25 -5.21
C MET A 194 11.17 14.23 -5.52
N GLU A 195 10.95 15.53 -5.31
CA GLU A 195 11.98 16.56 -5.51
C GLU A 195 13.24 16.32 -4.66
N ARG A 196 13.06 15.75 -3.45
CA ARG A 196 14.15 15.46 -2.51
C ARG A 196 14.65 14.01 -2.56
N ASN A 197 13.98 13.15 -3.33
CA ASN A 197 14.10 11.70 -3.27
C ASN A 197 14.17 11.17 -1.83
N HIS A 198 13.29 11.68 -0.96
CA HIS A 198 13.22 11.31 0.46
C HIS A 198 11.78 11.43 0.92
N GLY A 199 11.19 10.30 1.33
CA GLY A 199 9.81 10.26 1.76
C GLY A 199 9.39 8.92 2.35
N HIS A 200 8.25 8.91 3.03
CA HIS A 200 7.59 7.67 3.43
C HIS A 200 6.07 7.84 3.40
N ILE A 201 5.38 7.12 2.53
CA ILE A 201 3.91 7.04 2.52
C ILE A 201 3.48 5.81 3.30
N VAL A 202 2.75 6.04 4.40
CA VAL A 202 2.17 5.00 5.24
C VAL A 202 0.66 5.02 5.06
N ALA A 203 0.05 3.87 4.77
CA ALA A 203 -1.38 3.74 4.60
C ALA A 203 -1.98 2.75 5.59
N MET A 204 -2.98 3.22 6.33
CA MET A 204 -3.75 2.36 7.23
C MET A 204 -4.84 1.63 6.45
N SER A 205 -4.55 0.39 6.06
CA SER A 205 -5.53 -0.56 5.55
C SER A 205 -6.22 -1.29 6.71
N SER A 206 -6.43 -2.61 6.59
CA SER A 206 -6.94 -3.51 7.62
C SER A 206 -6.82 -4.95 7.11
N MET A 207 -6.92 -5.93 8.00
CA MET A 207 -7.24 -7.30 7.57
C MET A 207 -8.53 -7.36 6.73
N ALA A 208 -9.46 -6.40 6.88
CA ALA A 208 -10.62 -6.24 5.99
C ALA A 208 -10.25 -5.85 4.54
N GLY A 209 -9.03 -5.34 4.30
CA GLY A 209 -8.48 -5.10 2.97
C GLY A 209 -7.72 -6.30 2.39
N VAL A 210 -7.67 -7.40 3.14
CA VAL A 210 -6.98 -8.65 2.79
C VAL A 210 -7.98 -9.80 2.68
N LEU A 211 -9.07 -9.77 3.45
CA LEU A 211 -10.17 -10.75 3.40
C LEU A 211 -11.54 -10.11 3.64
N GLY A 212 -12.57 -10.68 3.03
CA GLY A 212 -13.96 -10.24 3.26
C GLY A 212 -14.48 -10.69 4.62
N LEU A 213 -15.10 -9.73 5.33
CA LEU A 213 -15.76 -9.90 6.63
C LEU A 213 -17.25 -9.55 6.52
N ARG A 214 -18.09 -10.28 7.26
CA ARG A 214 -19.53 -9.97 7.35
C ARG A 214 -19.74 -8.59 7.99
N ASN A 215 -20.85 -7.95 7.66
CA ASN A 215 -21.26 -6.61 8.14
C ASN A 215 -20.30 -5.45 7.79
N LEU A 216 -19.29 -5.70 6.95
CA LEU A 216 -18.26 -4.73 6.59
C LEU A 216 -18.09 -4.61 5.07
N VAL A 217 -19.12 -4.90 4.26
CA VAL A 217 -18.94 -4.99 2.80
C VAL A 217 -18.35 -3.69 2.19
N PRO A 218 -18.91 -2.49 2.44
CA PRO A 218 -18.31 -1.25 1.92
C PRO A 218 -16.92 -0.99 2.50
N TYR A 219 -16.72 -1.22 3.80
CA TYR A 219 -15.43 -1.02 4.46
C TYR A 219 -14.34 -1.96 3.94
N CYS A 220 -14.66 -3.23 3.69
CA CYS A 220 -13.73 -4.16 3.05
C CYS A 220 -13.33 -3.60 1.68
N ALA A 221 -14.31 -3.22 0.86
CA ALA A 221 -14.04 -2.65 -0.47
C ALA A 221 -13.10 -1.44 -0.41
N THR A 222 -13.28 -0.52 0.55
CA THR A 222 -12.36 0.62 0.71
C THR A 222 -10.95 0.19 1.13
N LYS A 223 -10.80 -0.76 2.05
CA LYS A 223 -9.48 -1.22 2.51
C LYS A 223 -8.74 -2.06 1.46
N PHE A 224 -9.47 -2.81 0.62
CA PHE A 224 -8.90 -3.43 -0.59
C PHE A 224 -8.45 -2.36 -1.59
N ALA A 225 -9.22 -1.30 -1.79
CA ALA A 225 -8.85 -0.19 -2.66
C ALA A 225 -7.59 0.53 -2.18
N VAL A 226 -7.45 0.78 -0.87
CA VAL A 226 -6.22 1.35 -0.28
C VAL A 226 -5.00 0.49 -0.56
N ARG A 227 -5.13 -0.84 -0.44
CA ARG A 227 -4.03 -1.78 -0.72
C ARG A 227 -3.61 -1.72 -2.20
N GLY A 228 -4.58 -1.78 -3.11
CA GLY A 228 -4.32 -1.67 -4.56
C GLY A 228 -3.76 -0.30 -4.98
N LEU A 229 -4.23 0.78 -4.37
CA LEU A 229 -3.71 2.14 -4.57
C LEU A 229 -2.21 2.20 -4.22
N MET A 230 -1.85 1.69 -3.04
CA MET A 230 -0.45 1.71 -2.57
C MET A 230 0.45 0.82 -3.44
N GLU A 231 -0.06 -0.34 -3.88
CA GLU A 231 0.65 -1.22 -4.80
C GLU A 231 0.90 -0.56 -6.15
N ALA A 232 -0.12 0.03 -6.76
CA ALA A 232 0.03 0.72 -8.04
C ALA A 232 0.99 1.92 -7.93
N LEU A 233 0.88 2.73 -6.89
CA LEU A 233 1.76 3.89 -6.68
C LEU A 233 3.22 3.49 -6.46
N HIS A 234 3.46 2.39 -5.74
CA HIS A 234 4.81 1.87 -5.56
C HIS A 234 5.43 1.47 -6.90
N GLU A 235 4.69 0.76 -7.74
CA GLU A 235 5.15 0.34 -9.06
C GLU A 235 5.44 1.52 -9.98
N GLU A 236 4.59 2.56 -9.99
CA GLU A 236 4.85 3.80 -10.74
C GLU A 236 6.19 4.43 -10.34
N LEU A 237 6.48 4.54 -9.04
CA LEU A 237 7.74 5.13 -8.56
C LEU A 237 8.95 4.20 -8.76
N ARG A 238 8.75 2.87 -8.72
CA ARG A 238 9.77 1.86 -8.95
C ARG A 238 10.25 1.86 -10.40
N GLU A 239 9.35 2.08 -11.35
CA GLU A 239 9.63 2.06 -12.80
C GLU A 239 10.00 3.43 -13.37
N ASP A 240 9.87 4.51 -12.58
CA ASP A 240 10.27 5.84 -13.03
C ASP A 240 11.77 5.96 -13.25
N THR A 241 12.16 6.49 -14.41
CA THR A 241 13.56 6.68 -14.81
C THR A 241 14.35 7.67 -13.94
N ARG A 242 13.69 8.50 -13.13
CA ARG A 242 14.31 9.51 -12.25
C ARG A 242 14.85 8.94 -10.93
N ASP A 243 14.66 7.64 -10.68
CA ASP A 243 15.02 6.92 -9.44
C ASP A 243 14.44 7.56 -8.16
N PHE A 244 13.27 7.06 -7.73
CA PHE A 244 12.64 7.44 -6.47
C PHE A 244 12.85 6.42 -5.34
N SER A 245 13.96 5.69 -5.35
CA SER A 245 14.26 4.64 -4.35
C SER A 245 14.36 5.16 -2.91
N GLY A 246 14.54 6.47 -2.69
CA GLY A 246 14.52 7.09 -1.38
C GLY A 246 13.11 7.28 -0.79
N ILE A 247 12.05 7.10 -1.59
CA ILE A 247 10.66 7.14 -1.13
C ILE A 247 10.21 5.73 -0.73
N LYS A 248 9.80 5.58 0.53
CA LYS A 248 9.36 4.30 1.10
C LYS A 248 7.84 4.23 1.17
N PHE A 249 7.34 3.01 1.25
CA PHE A 249 5.92 2.71 1.35
C PHE A 249 5.70 1.65 2.44
N THR A 250 4.66 1.85 3.25
CA THR A 250 4.24 0.86 4.25
C THR A 250 2.71 0.79 4.27
N VAL A 251 2.17 -0.41 4.08
CA VAL A 251 0.75 -0.72 4.27
C VAL A 251 0.59 -1.47 5.58
N ILE A 252 -0.16 -0.90 6.51
CA ILE A 252 -0.50 -1.56 7.77
C ILE A 252 -1.89 -2.19 7.61
N CYS A 253 -2.01 -3.46 7.96
CA CYS A 253 -3.24 -4.23 7.96
C CYS A 253 -3.61 -4.69 9.39
N PRO A 254 -4.08 -3.79 10.28
CA PRO A 254 -4.49 -4.22 11.61
C PRO A 254 -5.71 -5.14 11.55
N TYR A 255 -5.78 -6.09 12.48
CA TYR A 255 -7.00 -6.81 12.79
C TYR A 255 -7.92 -5.92 13.66
N ILE A 256 -8.60 -6.49 14.66
CA ILE A 256 -9.49 -5.76 15.55
C ILE A 256 -8.65 -5.00 16.58
N VAL A 257 -8.73 -3.66 16.54
CA VAL A 257 -8.12 -2.74 17.52
C VAL A 257 -9.24 -1.95 18.19
N ASP A 258 -9.18 -1.82 19.51
CA ASP A 258 -10.20 -1.12 20.30
C ASP A 258 -10.03 0.41 20.23
N THR A 259 -10.35 0.98 19.08
CA THR A 259 -10.17 2.42 18.77
C THR A 259 -11.46 3.25 18.88
N GLY A 260 -12.57 2.62 19.25
CA GLY A 260 -13.92 3.18 19.12
C GLY A 260 -14.54 3.09 17.72
N LEU A 261 -13.76 2.75 16.67
CA LEU A 261 -14.31 2.43 15.35
C LEU A 261 -14.99 1.06 15.33
N CYS A 262 -14.37 0.06 15.97
CA CYS A 262 -14.94 -1.28 16.15
C CYS A 262 -16.02 -1.24 17.22
N LYS A 263 -17.29 -1.36 16.83
CA LYS A 263 -18.38 -1.61 17.76
C LYS A 263 -18.80 -3.07 17.65
N ASN A 264 -18.96 -3.74 18.79
CA ASN A 264 -19.41 -5.13 18.93
C ASN A 264 -18.50 -6.20 18.25
N PRO A 265 -17.23 -6.33 18.66
CA PRO A 265 -16.38 -7.42 18.18
C PRO A 265 -16.86 -8.78 18.70
N LYS A 266 -16.91 -9.78 17.81
CA LYS A 266 -17.17 -11.18 18.15
C LYS A 266 -15.90 -11.98 17.94
N ILE A 267 -15.42 -12.65 18.98
CA ILE A 267 -14.21 -13.48 18.93
C ILE A 267 -14.45 -14.76 19.72
N LYS A 268 -14.42 -15.91 19.03
CA LYS A 268 -14.59 -17.23 19.65
C LYS A 268 -13.37 -17.70 20.44
N PHE A 269 -12.16 -17.35 19.99
CA PHE A 269 -10.90 -17.77 20.60
C PHE A 269 -10.02 -16.55 20.98
N PRO A 270 -10.28 -15.86 22.09
CA PRO A 270 -9.55 -14.65 22.49
C PRO A 270 -8.05 -14.85 22.71
N SER A 271 -7.63 -16.04 23.12
CA SER A 271 -6.21 -16.39 23.30
C SER A 271 -5.42 -16.47 21.99
N MET A 272 -6.10 -16.71 20.86
CA MET A 272 -5.49 -16.80 19.53
C MET A 272 -5.68 -15.52 18.73
N MET A 273 -6.81 -14.82 18.93
CA MET A 273 -7.21 -13.62 18.20
C MET A 273 -7.44 -12.47 19.17
N LYS A 274 -6.38 -12.03 19.87
CA LYS A 274 -6.46 -10.95 20.87
C LYS A 274 -6.87 -9.62 20.20
N ILE A 275 -7.83 -8.92 20.80
CA ILE A 275 -8.09 -7.49 20.49
C ILE A 275 -6.93 -6.70 21.04
N LEU A 276 -6.25 -5.97 20.17
CA LEU A 276 -5.15 -5.11 20.58
C LEU A 276 -5.66 -3.76 21.06
N THR A 277 -4.99 -3.22 22.06
CA THR A 277 -5.24 -1.82 22.43
C THR A 277 -4.64 -0.89 21.37
N PRO A 278 -5.13 0.35 21.23
CA PRO A 278 -4.54 1.34 20.33
C PRO A 278 -3.05 1.55 20.57
N GLU A 279 -2.60 1.43 21.82
CA GLU A 279 -1.20 1.52 22.24
C GLU A 279 -0.37 0.38 21.63
N GLU A 280 -0.77 -0.87 21.89
CA GLU A 280 -0.07 -2.06 21.39
C GLU A 280 -0.01 -2.05 19.86
N ALA A 281 -1.12 -1.72 19.20
CA ALA A 281 -1.17 -1.60 17.74
C ALA A 281 -0.23 -0.52 17.22
N SER A 282 -0.18 0.65 17.88
CA SER A 282 0.66 1.76 17.46
C SER A 282 2.15 1.50 17.69
N ASP A 283 2.53 0.71 18.69
CA ASP A 283 3.92 0.27 18.86
C ASP A 283 4.37 -0.60 17.68
N CYS A 284 3.51 -1.53 17.24
CA CYS A 284 3.78 -2.34 16.05
C CYS A 284 3.80 -1.49 14.75
N ILE A 285 2.92 -0.50 14.62
CA ILE A 285 2.90 0.43 13.47
C ILE A 285 4.23 1.18 13.38
N VAL A 286 4.68 1.80 14.47
CA VAL A 286 5.90 2.60 14.49
C VAL A 286 7.14 1.74 14.23
N ASP A 287 7.22 0.53 14.80
CA ASP A 287 8.31 -0.40 14.50
C ASP A 287 8.31 -0.79 13.01
N ALA A 288 7.16 -1.18 12.45
CA ALA A 288 7.06 -1.55 11.04
C ALA A 288 7.47 -0.44 10.07
N VAL A 289 7.00 0.79 10.34
CA VAL A 289 7.35 1.98 9.55
C VAL A 289 8.84 2.28 9.66
N ARG A 290 9.45 2.12 10.84
CA ARG A 290 10.89 2.32 11.01
C ARG A 290 11.72 1.25 10.30
N ARG A 291 11.22 0.02 10.23
CA ARG A 291 11.87 -1.09 9.51
C ARG A 291 11.60 -1.08 7.99
N ASN A 292 10.82 -0.12 7.50
CA ASN A 292 10.40 -0.01 6.10
C ASN A 292 9.73 -1.30 5.58
N TYR A 293 8.92 -1.95 6.42
CA TYR A 293 8.12 -3.08 5.93
C TYR A 293 7.12 -2.58 4.90
N TYR A 294 7.13 -3.21 3.73
CA TYR A 294 6.24 -2.83 2.64
C TYR A 294 4.76 -3.08 2.97
N GLU A 295 4.45 -4.26 3.52
CA GLU A 295 3.12 -4.62 3.99
C GLU A 295 3.22 -5.50 5.23
N ILE A 296 2.43 -5.21 6.26
CA ILE A 296 2.39 -6.00 7.50
C ILE A 296 0.99 -6.03 8.10
N SER A 297 0.57 -7.19 8.62
CA SER A 297 -0.62 -7.27 9.47
C SER A 297 -0.28 -7.13 10.94
N ILE A 298 -1.26 -6.74 11.74
CA ILE A 298 -1.12 -6.72 13.20
C ILE A 298 -2.26 -7.56 13.80
N PRO A 299 -1.98 -8.77 14.34
CA PRO A 299 -0.67 -9.43 14.44
C PRO A 299 -0.09 -9.91 13.08
N THR A 300 1.23 -10.03 12.99
CA THR A 300 2.00 -10.27 11.75
C THR A 300 1.70 -11.60 11.06
N SER A 301 1.32 -12.63 11.81
CA SER A 301 1.04 -13.96 11.26
C SER A 301 -0.19 -14.01 10.36
N LEU A 302 -1.17 -13.11 10.55
CA LEU A 302 -2.46 -13.19 9.86
C LEU A 302 -2.36 -13.00 8.35
N LEU A 303 -1.47 -12.12 7.89
CA LEU A 303 -1.26 -11.92 6.46
C LEU A 303 -0.76 -13.21 5.80
N TYR A 304 0.23 -13.88 6.40
CA TYR A 304 0.79 -15.13 5.88
C TYR A 304 -0.20 -16.29 5.93
N VAL A 305 -0.95 -16.42 7.03
CA VAL A 305 -2.01 -17.43 7.15
C VAL A 305 -3.05 -17.24 6.05
N ASN A 306 -3.51 -16.00 5.82
CA ASN A 306 -4.46 -15.73 4.75
C ASN A 306 -3.88 -16.03 3.35
N THR A 307 -2.63 -15.65 3.08
CA THR A 307 -1.96 -15.95 1.80
C THR A 307 -1.87 -17.45 1.58
N PHE A 308 -1.50 -18.22 2.60
CA PHE A 308 -1.48 -19.69 2.52
C PHE A 308 -2.88 -20.26 2.27
N CYS A 309 -3.90 -19.79 3.00
CA CYS A 309 -5.28 -20.25 2.82
C CYS A 309 -5.83 -19.95 1.41
N ARG A 310 -5.35 -18.90 0.74
CA ARG A 310 -5.73 -18.56 -0.64
C ARG A 310 -5.15 -19.51 -1.70
N LEU A 311 -4.10 -20.28 -1.36
CA LEU A 311 -3.58 -21.34 -2.23
C LEU A 311 -4.44 -22.61 -2.17
N LEU A 312 -5.25 -22.75 -1.11
CA LEU A 312 -6.11 -23.91 -0.90
C LEU A 312 -7.48 -23.72 -1.57
N PRO A 313 -8.25 -24.81 -1.81
CA PRO A 313 -9.62 -24.70 -2.26
C PRO A 313 -10.46 -23.78 -1.37
N ARG A 314 -11.33 -22.98 -1.99
CA ARG A 314 -12.13 -21.95 -1.29
C ARG A 314 -12.93 -22.50 -0.10
N SER A 315 -13.37 -23.76 -0.17
CA SER A 315 -14.08 -24.43 0.92
C SER A 315 -13.25 -24.52 2.21
N VAL A 316 -11.93 -24.74 2.11
CA VAL A 316 -11.03 -24.79 3.28
C VAL A 316 -11.00 -23.44 3.99
N SER A 317 -10.89 -22.36 3.22
CA SER A 317 -10.95 -21.00 3.77
C SER A 317 -12.30 -20.71 4.43
N SER A 318 -13.42 -21.19 3.87
CA SER A 318 -14.74 -21.06 4.49
C SER A 318 -14.83 -21.83 5.81
N HIS A 319 -14.42 -23.10 5.84
CA HIS A 319 -14.43 -23.89 7.08
C HIS A 319 -13.57 -23.26 8.18
N LEU A 320 -12.41 -22.68 7.83
CA LEU A 320 -11.57 -21.99 8.80
C LEU A 320 -12.27 -20.73 9.35
N LYS A 321 -12.94 -19.94 8.49
CA LYS A 321 -13.72 -18.78 8.93
C LYS A 321 -14.86 -19.18 9.85
N ASP A 322 -15.61 -20.23 9.50
CA ASP A 322 -16.72 -20.75 10.30
C ASP A 322 -16.22 -21.33 11.64
N PHE A 323 -15.05 -21.96 11.63
CA PHE A 323 -14.40 -22.46 12.85
C PHE A 323 -13.99 -21.32 13.79
N LEU A 324 -13.34 -20.29 13.25
CA LEU A 324 -12.86 -19.12 13.99
C LEU A 324 -14.00 -18.24 14.50
N ASP A 325 -15.12 -18.17 13.76
CA ASP A 325 -16.34 -17.42 14.09
C ASP A 325 -16.04 -16.02 14.69
N SER A 326 -15.09 -15.34 14.04
CA SER A 326 -14.56 -14.04 14.47
C SER A 326 -14.92 -12.95 13.47
N GLY A 327 -15.40 -11.81 13.94
CA GLY A 327 -15.79 -10.69 13.09
C GLY A 327 -16.47 -9.58 13.88
N LEU A 328 -17.32 -8.79 13.22
CA LEU A 328 -18.13 -7.77 13.88
C LEU A 328 -19.60 -8.13 13.80
N GLU A 329 -20.33 -7.87 14.89
CA GLU A 329 -21.79 -7.85 14.88
C GLU A 329 -22.31 -6.54 14.30
N ALA A 330 -23.53 -6.57 13.76
CA ALA A 330 -24.17 -5.36 13.25
C ALA A 330 -24.45 -4.37 14.39
N GLN A 331 -24.36 -3.08 14.07
CA GLN A 331 -24.84 -1.99 14.93
C GLN A 331 -26.35 -1.81 14.80
#